data_AF-A0A7C7MTM6-F1
#
_entry.id   AF-A0A7C7MTM6-F1
#
_cell.length_a   1.000
_cell.length_b   1.000
_cell.length_c   1.000
_cell.angle_alpha   90.00
_cell.angle_beta   90.00
_cell.angle_gamma   90.00
#
_symmetry.space_group_name_H-M   'P 1'
#
loop_
_entity.id
_entity.type
_entity.pdbx_description
1 polymer ?
#
loop_
_entity_poly.entity_id
_entity_poly.type
_entity_poly.pdbx_seq_one_letter_code
_entity_poly.pdbx_strand_id
1 'polypeptide(L)' 'MKTLKFKTNINCGGCVSKVTPFLNKQEGVESWEVDTSNPDKILTIESDGATEEDVKSTLQKVGFKAEPVD' A
#
# COMPACT_ATOMS: atom_id res chain seq x y z
N MET A 1 15.88 3.39 -4.11
CA MET A 1 15.24 2.77 -2.92
C MET A 1 14.87 3.78 -1.84
N LYS A 2 13.56 3.90 -1.59
CA LYS A 2 12.95 4.64 -0.49
C LYS A 2 11.86 3.76 0.16
N THR A 3 11.59 3.99 1.43
CA THR A 3 10.46 3.35 2.12
C THR A 3 9.31 4.33 2.18
N LEU A 4 8.14 3.94 1.69
CA LEU A 4 6.90 4.69 1.82
C LEU A 4 6.00 3.99 2.84
N LYS A 5 5.34 4.76 3.71
CA LYS A 5 4.40 4.22 4.70
C LYS A 5 3.06 4.93 4.61
N PHE A 6 2.01 4.15 4.80
CA PHE A 6 0.65 4.66 4.75
C PHE A 6 -0.19 4.05 5.85
N LYS A 7 -0.98 4.88 6.52
CA LYS A 7 -2.18 4.42 7.23
C LYS A 7 -3.23 4.01 6.20
N THR A 8 -3.88 2.86 6.41
CA THR A 8 -4.87 2.32 5.46
C THR A 8 -6.14 1.80 6.13
N ASN A 9 -7.09 1.36 5.30
CA ASN A 9 -8.26 0.60 5.74
C ASN A 9 -8.23 -0.88 5.27
N ILE A 10 -7.05 -1.41 4.92
CA ILE A 10 -6.87 -2.81 4.53
C ILE A 10 -6.79 -3.65 5.80
N ASN A 11 -7.89 -4.29 6.21
CA ASN A 11 -8.03 -4.87 7.55
C ASN A 11 -8.40 -6.36 7.57
N CYS A 12 -8.35 -7.05 6.44
CA CYS A 12 -8.80 -8.42 6.31
C CYS A 12 -7.99 -9.19 5.26
N GLY A 13 -7.91 -10.52 5.36
CA GLY A 13 -7.17 -11.34 4.38
C GLY A 13 -7.68 -11.15 2.95
N GLY A 14 -9.00 -11.10 2.75
CA GLY A 14 -9.59 -10.80 1.43
C GLY A 14 -9.28 -9.40 0.91
N CYS A 15 -9.08 -8.43 1.80
CA CYS A 15 -8.70 -7.06 1.49
C CYS A 15 -7.26 -7.03 0.94
N VAL A 16 -6.36 -7.75 1.60
CA VAL A 16 -4.97 -7.96 1.15
C VAL A 16 -4.97 -8.62 -0.23
N SER A 17 -5.69 -9.74 -0.40
CA SER A 17 -5.79 -10.43 -1.70
C SER A 17 -6.32 -9.54 -2.82
N LYS A 18 -7.22 -8.60 -2.52
CA LYS A 18 -7.76 -7.66 -3.50
C LYS A 18 -6.73 -6.62 -3.96
N VAL A 19 -5.85 -6.13 -3.07
CA VAL A 19 -4.82 -5.13 -3.44
C VAL A 19 -3.58 -5.76 -4.05
N THR A 20 -3.26 -7.03 -3.71
CA THR A 20 -2.05 -7.73 -4.16
C THR A 20 -1.79 -7.65 -5.67
N PRO A 21 -2.73 -7.97 -6.57
CA PRO A 21 -2.43 -7.95 -8.00
C PRO A 21 -2.18 -6.54 -8.56
N PHE A 22 -2.53 -5.48 -7.83
CA PHE A 22 -2.32 -4.09 -8.23
C PHE A 22 -0.98 -3.57 -7.72
N LEU A 23 -0.65 -3.82 -6.45
CA LEU A 23 0.65 -3.43 -5.89
C LEU A 23 1.80 -4.22 -6.53
N ASN A 24 1.62 -5.51 -6.81
CA ASN A 24 2.63 -6.32 -7.49
C ASN A 24 2.89 -5.92 -8.95
N LYS A 25 1.95 -5.18 -9.57
CA LYS A 25 2.08 -4.68 -10.94
C LYS A 25 2.43 -3.19 -11.00
N GLN A 26 2.51 -2.54 -9.85
CA GLN A 26 2.81 -1.12 -9.78
C GLN A 26 4.28 -0.92 -10.12
N GLU A 27 4.55 -0.12 -11.14
CA GLU A 27 5.93 0.21 -11.53
C GLU A 27 6.63 0.96 -10.39
N GLY A 28 7.88 0.59 -10.12
CA GLY A 28 8.68 1.16 -9.04
C GLY A 28 8.31 0.70 -7.63
N VAL A 29 7.37 -0.24 -7.46
CA VAL A 29 7.18 -0.98 -6.20
C VAL A 29 7.97 -2.28 -6.25
N GLU A 30 8.87 -2.49 -5.29
CA GLU A 30 9.69 -3.70 -5.21
C GLU A 30 9.09 -4.71 -4.22
N SER A 31 8.68 -4.24 -3.05
CA SER A 31 8.08 -5.07 -2.01
C SER A 31 7.04 -4.26 -1.23
N TRP A 32 6.09 -4.94 -0.61
CA TRP A 32 5.10 -4.30 0.25
C TRP A 32 4.54 -5.27 1.29
N GLU A 33 4.11 -4.72 2.43
CA GLU A 33 3.46 -5.46 3.50
C GLU A 33 2.41 -4.57 4.19
N VAL A 34 1.29 -5.17 4.63
CA VAL A 34 0.32 -4.51 5.48
C VAL A 34 0.33 -5.15 6.86
N ASP A 35 0.66 -4.37 7.89
CA ASP A 35 0.49 -4.78 9.28
C ASP A 35 -0.99 -4.64 9.67
N THR A 36 -1.77 -5.71 9.45
CA THR A 36 -3.18 -5.73 9.83
C THR A 36 -3.42 -5.77 11.34
N SER A 37 -2.40 -6.07 12.13
CA SER A 37 -2.49 -6.09 13.60
C SER A 37 -2.41 -4.68 14.18
N ASN A 38 -1.70 -3.78 13.51
CA ASN A 38 -1.66 -2.36 13.86
C ASN A 38 -3.06 -1.71 13.71
N PRO A 39 -3.55 -0.90 14.68
CA PRO A 39 -4.84 -0.21 14.56
C PRO A 39 -4.94 0.66 13.30
N ASP A 40 -3.85 1.26 12.85
CA ASP A 40 -3.77 2.11 11.66
C ASP A 40 -3.50 1.32 10.35
N LYS A 41 -3.36 -0.02 10.44
CA LYS A 41 -3.21 -0.90 9.28
C LYS A 41 -2.10 -0.42 8.34
N ILE A 42 -0.89 -0.32 8.89
CA ILE A 42 0.24 0.32 8.22
C ILE A 42 0.65 -0.51 7.01
N LEU A 43 0.54 0.09 5.83
CA LEU A 43 1.14 -0.39 4.59
C LEU A 43 2.56 0.17 4.50
N THR A 44 3.55 -0.70 4.41
CA THR A 44 4.94 -0.34 4.12
C THR A 44 5.28 -0.78 2.71
N ILE A 45 5.92 0.08 1.93
CA ILE A 45 6.34 -0.18 0.55
C ILE A 45 7.82 0.14 0.42
N GLU A 46 8.58 -0.81 -0.11
CA GLU A 46 9.90 -0.52 -0.67
C GLU A 46 9.75 -0.10 -2.13
N SER A 47 10.19 1.11 -2.43
CA SER A 47 10.02 1.76 -3.72
C SER A 47 11.37 2.08 -4.36
N ASP A 48 11.47 1.72 -5.64
CA ASP A 48 12.51 2.18 -6.55
C ASP A 48 11.89 2.92 -7.75
N GLY A 49 11.09 3.94 -7.44
CA GLY A 49 10.55 4.86 -8.44
C GLY A 49 9.08 5.22 -8.24
N ALA A 50 8.32 4.40 -7.52
CA ALA A 50 6.93 4.71 -7.18
C ALA A 50 6.87 5.89 -6.21
N THR A 51 5.96 6.82 -6.48
CA THR A 51 5.66 7.94 -5.57
C THR A 51 4.49 7.60 -4.64
N GLU A 52 4.32 8.42 -3.60
CA GLU A 52 3.17 8.30 -2.70
C GLU A 52 1.84 8.49 -3.42
N GLU A 53 1.79 9.37 -4.41
CA GLU A 53 0.60 9.62 -5.22
C GLU A 53 0.25 8.43 -6.12
N ASP A 54 1.25 7.76 -6.69
CA ASP A 54 1.06 6.55 -7.49
C ASP A 54 0.41 5.45 -6.65
N VAL A 55 0.97 5.19 -5.47
CA VAL A 55 0.47 4.17 -4.54
C VAL A 55 -0.96 4.51 -4.09
N LYS A 56 -1.19 5.75 -3.68
CA LYS A 56 -2.50 6.22 -3.23
C LYS A 56 -3.55 6.07 -4.32
N SER A 57 -3.22 6.47 -5.55
CA SER A 57 -4.10 6.36 -6.71
C SER A 57 -4.44 4.90 -7.04
N THR A 58 -3.45 4.01 -6.97
CA THR A 58 -3.66 2.57 -7.17
C THR A 58 -4.62 1.99 -6.15
N LEU A 59 -4.44 2.31 -4.85
CA LEU A 59 -5.32 1.83 -3.78
C LEU A 59 -6.74 2.41 -3.86
N GLN A 60 -6.87 3.69 -4.22
CA GLN A 60 -8.17 4.33 -4.40
C GLN A 60 -8.98 3.68 -5.53
N LYS A 61 -8.35 3.32 -6.66
CA LYS A 61 -9.01 2.62 -7.78
C LYS A 61 -9.63 1.28 -7.38
N VAL A 62 -9.11 0.63 -6.34
CA VAL A 62 -9.63 -0.65 -5.82
C VAL A 62 -10.46 -0.51 -4.54
N GLY A 63 -10.73 0.74 -4.12
CA GLY A 63 -11.64 1.07 -3.03
C GLY A 63 -11.01 1.17 -1.65
N PHE A 64 -9.68 1.36 -1.57
CA PHE A 64 -8.96 1.54 -0.31
C PHE A 64 -8.41 2.95 -0.16
N LYS A 65 -8.30 3.40 1.09
CA LYS A 65 -7.68 4.68 1.46
C LYS A 65 -6.24 4.43 1.88
N ALA A 66 -5.37 5.34 1.51
CA ALA A 66 -3.99 5.40 1.95
C ALA A 66 -3.64 6.86 2.28
N GLU A 67 -3.21 7.07 3.52
CA GLU A 67 -2.78 8.37 4.03
C GLU A 67 -1.30 8.24 4.40
N PRO A 68 -0.39 9.00 3.76
CA PRO A 68 1.02 8.99 4.10
C PRO A 68 1.26 9.18 5.59
N VAL A 69 2.23 8.46 6.13
CA VAL A 69 2.72 8.64 7.50
C VAL A 69 4.24 8.68 7.47
N ASP A 70 4.81 9.64 8.22
CA ASP A 70 6.26 9.82 8.38
C ASP A 70 6.93 8.63 9.09
#